data_AF-A0A318QQV0-F1
#
_entry.id   AF-A0A318QQV0-F1
#
_cell.length_a   1.000
_cell.length_b   1.000
_cell.length_c   1.000
_cell.angle_alpha   90.00
_cell.angle_beta   90.00
_cell.angle_gamma   90.00
#
_symmetry.space_group_name_H-M   'P 1'
#
loop_
_entity.id
_entity.type
_entity.pdbx_description
1 polymer ?
#
loop_
_entity_poly.entity_id
_entity_poly.type
_entity_poly.pdbx_seq_one_letter_code
_entity_poly.pdbx_strand_id
1 'polypeptide(L)'
;MFINAAADRLIPSNEDGPGAVELGVPEFIDRQMESGYGHGEFWYMSGPFVTDVDFTLGYQLQFTPREFYRAAIADIDQACVNMHGHVFAGLDAATQDSVLEKLQAGALTLAHIAKPAEFFIQLLANTKEGYFSDPMYGGNRHMGSWKMIGFPGARADFADWMLQPGRVYPLGPVSIQGEKA
;
A
#
# COMPACT_ATOMS: atom_id res chain seq x y z
N MET A 1 -14.28 -0.59 2.15
CA MET A 1 -14.40 0.87 2.41
C MET A 1 -13.14 1.44 3.07
N PHE A 2 -12.62 0.87 4.17
CA PHE A 2 -11.38 1.32 4.83
C PHE A 2 -10.20 1.51 3.87
N ILE A 3 -9.83 0.46 3.11
CA ILE A 3 -8.64 0.49 2.23
C ILE A 3 -8.73 1.61 1.19
N ASN A 4 -9.92 1.87 0.62
CA ASN A 4 -10.11 2.96 -0.33
C ASN A 4 -9.81 4.31 0.33
N ALA A 5 -10.40 4.57 1.49
CA ALA A 5 -10.19 5.83 2.22
C ALA A 5 -8.72 6.00 2.61
N ALA A 6 -8.10 4.96 3.16
CA ALA A 6 -6.72 5.04 3.60
C ALA A 6 -5.74 5.21 2.43
N ALA A 7 -5.91 4.45 1.33
CA ALA A 7 -5.07 4.59 0.14
C ALA A 7 -5.21 5.98 -0.50
N ASP A 8 -6.43 6.55 -0.52
CA ASP A 8 -6.68 7.91 -1.03
C ASP A 8 -5.97 8.98 -0.18
N ARG A 9 -5.85 8.78 1.13
CA ARG A 9 -5.07 9.68 1.99
C ARG A 9 -3.55 9.51 1.83
N LEU A 10 -3.09 8.28 1.59
CA LEU A 10 -1.66 7.99 1.41
C LEU A 10 -1.10 8.51 0.08
N ILE A 11 -1.85 8.36 -1.02
CA ILE A 11 -1.49 8.89 -2.35
C ILE A 11 -2.76 9.49 -2.98
N PRO A 12 -3.11 10.75 -2.66
CA PRO A 12 -4.26 11.43 -3.25
C PRO A 12 -3.98 11.83 -4.70
N SER A 13 -5.04 11.93 -5.51
CA SER A 13 -4.94 12.58 -6.84
C SER A 13 -4.55 14.05 -6.67
N ASN A 14 -3.60 14.54 -7.47
CA ASN A 14 -3.17 15.93 -7.46
C ASN A 14 -2.74 16.38 -8.87
N GLU A 15 -2.13 17.57 -8.98
CA GLU A 15 -1.65 18.11 -10.26
C GLU A 15 -0.48 17.29 -10.86
N ASP A 16 0.28 16.59 -10.02
CA ASP A 16 1.45 15.81 -10.43
C ASP A 16 1.08 14.42 -10.95
N GLY A 17 -0.07 13.86 -10.54
CA GLY A 17 -0.46 12.54 -10.96
C GLY A 17 -1.79 12.00 -10.40
N PRO A 18 -2.20 10.83 -10.90
CA PRO A 18 -3.42 10.15 -10.48
C PRO A 18 -3.33 9.63 -9.03
N GLY A 19 -4.47 9.43 -8.39
CA GLY A 19 -4.51 8.92 -7.01
C GLY A 19 -4.40 7.40 -6.94
N ALA A 20 -4.08 6.87 -5.76
CA ALA A 20 -4.02 5.42 -5.54
C ALA A 20 -5.34 4.71 -5.83
N VAL A 21 -6.48 5.32 -5.47
CA VAL A 21 -7.80 4.73 -5.74
C VAL A 21 -8.09 4.72 -7.24
N GLU A 22 -7.76 5.80 -7.95
CA GLU A 22 -7.91 5.90 -9.41
C GLU A 22 -7.10 4.82 -10.15
N LEU A 23 -5.89 4.56 -9.66
CA LEU A 23 -5.00 3.53 -10.21
C LEU A 23 -5.34 2.10 -9.79
N GLY A 24 -6.38 1.87 -8.98
CA GLY A 24 -6.80 0.52 -8.59
C GLY A 24 -5.96 -0.11 -7.47
N VAL A 25 -5.21 0.68 -6.70
CA VAL A 25 -4.40 0.16 -5.58
C VAL A 25 -5.22 -0.68 -4.58
N PRO A 26 -6.48 -0.34 -4.23
CA PRO A 26 -7.28 -1.21 -3.38
C PRO A 26 -7.53 -2.61 -3.95
N GLU A 27 -7.71 -2.74 -5.28
CA GLU A 27 -7.86 -4.03 -5.96
C GLU A 27 -6.55 -4.84 -5.87
N PHE A 28 -5.41 -4.19 -6.08
CA PHE A 28 -4.10 -4.83 -5.87
C PHE A 28 -3.98 -5.39 -4.45
N ILE A 29 -4.26 -4.59 -3.43
CA ILE A 29 -4.15 -5.02 -2.03
C ILE A 29 -5.07 -6.23 -1.78
N ASP A 30 -6.32 -6.19 -2.23
CA ASP A 30 -7.28 -7.28 -2.09
C ASP A 30 -6.78 -8.59 -2.72
N ARG A 31 -6.29 -8.53 -3.97
CA ARG A 31 -5.68 -9.68 -4.66
C ARG A 31 -4.48 -10.24 -3.91
N GLN A 32 -3.63 -9.36 -3.38
CA GLN A 32 -2.45 -9.78 -2.62
C GLN A 32 -2.84 -10.51 -1.33
N MET A 33 -3.97 -10.16 -0.69
CA MET A 33 -4.46 -10.84 0.51
C MET A 33 -4.91 -12.29 0.26
N GLU A 34 -5.28 -12.65 -0.97
CA GLU A 34 -5.61 -14.04 -1.34
C GLU A 34 -4.45 -14.77 -2.04
N SER A 35 -3.29 -14.13 -2.18
CA SER A 35 -2.07 -14.75 -2.71
C SER A 35 -1.24 -15.44 -1.62
N GLY A 36 -0.19 -16.17 -2.01
CA GLY A 36 0.77 -16.77 -1.04
C GLY A 36 1.40 -15.74 -0.10
N TYR A 37 1.56 -14.47 -0.53
CA TYR A 37 1.97 -13.37 0.36
C TYR A 37 0.94 -13.13 1.47
N GLY A 38 -0.34 -12.97 1.10
CA GLY A 38 -1.44 -12.76 2.04
C GLY A 38 -1.52 -13.84 3.10
N HIS A 39 -1.30 -15.09 2.69
CA HIS A 39 -1.31 -16.27 3.54
C HIS A 39 0.02 -16.54 4.27
N GLY A 40 1.04 -15.71 4.09
CA GLY A 40 2.35 -15.89 4.71
C GLY A 40 3.08 -17.18 4.29
N GLU A 41 2.82 -17.70 3.09
CA GLU A 41 3.33 -18.99 2.60
C GLU A 41 4.87 -19.06 2.62
N PHE A 42 5.54 -17.92 2.42
CA PHE A 42 6.99 -17.81 2.41
C PHE A 42 7.57 -17.23 3.70
N TRP A 43 6.75 -17.02 4.73
CA TRP A 43 7.16 -16.42 5.99
C TRP A 43 7.39 -17.48 7.07
N TYR A 44 8.36 -17.26 7.94
CA TYR A 44 8.51 -18.07 9.14
C TYR A 44 7.47 -17.65 10.18
N MET A 45 6.35 -18.37 10.23
CA MET A 45 5.21 -18.07 11.10
C MET A 45 5.16 -18.95 12.36
N SER A 46 6.29 -19.54 12.76
CA SER A 46 6.40 -20.28 14.02
C SER A 46 6.95 -19.36 15.11
N GLY A 47 6.42 -19.50 16.33
CA GLY A 47 6.95 -18.79 17.48
C GLY A 47 8.37 -19.25 17.87
N PRO A 48 9.03 -18.53 18.80
CA PRO A 48 8.51 -17.40 19.57
C PRO A 48 8.47 -16.10 18.76
N PHE A 49 7.40 -15.32 18.94
CA PHE A 49 7.26 -13.98 18.38
C PHE A 49 7.76 -12.94 19.39
N VAL A 50 8.85 -12.23 19.08
CA VAL A 50 9.42 -11.22 19.96
C VAL A 50 9.18 -9.85 19.36
N THR A 51 8.15 -9.16 19.86
CA THR A 51 7.75 -7.89 19.28
C THR A 51 8.62 -6.73 19.77
N ASP A 52 9.20 -6.78 20.97
CA ASP A 52 10.07 -5.71 21.48
C ASP A 52 11.52 -5.83 20.98
N VAL A 53 11.69 -5.79 19.65
CA VAL A 53 13.00 -5.81 19.00
C VAL A 53 13.12 -4.72 17.95
N ASP A 54 14.36 -4.45 17.56
CA ASP A 54 14.68 -3.51 16.48
C ASP A 54 14.05 -3.94 15.15
N PHE A 55 13.53 -2.97 14.41
CA PHE A 55 12.84 -3.19 13.13
C PHE A 55 13.73 -3.83 12.06
N THR A 56 15.06 -3.72 12.18
CA THR A 56 16.02 -4.36 11.27
C THR A 56 16.02 -5.89 11.37
N LEU A 57 15.40 -6.47 12.41
CA LEU A 57 15.22 -7.92 12.56
C LEU A 57 13.99 -8.47 11.81
N GLY A 58 13.36 -7.66 10.96
CA GLY A 58 12.27 -8.08 10.08
C GLY A 58 10.94 -8.24 10.81
N TYR A 59 10.01 -8.98 10.17
CA TYR A 59 8.65 -9.17 10.68
C TYR A 59 8.61 -10.12 11.88
N GLN A 60 8.05 -9.65 13.00
CA GLN A 60 8.05 -10.39 14.27
C GLN A 60 6.65 -10.57 14.88
N LEU A 61 5.59 -10.25 14.12
CA LEU A 61 4.22 -10.45 14.60
C LEU A 61 3.74 -11.87 14.29
N GLN A 62 2.75 -12.33 15.05
CA GLN A 62 2.14 -13.65 14.87
C GLN A 62 1.14 -13.74 13.71
N PHE A 63 0.88 -12.62 13.04
CA PHE A 63 -0.16 -12.52 12.01
C PHE A 63 0.43 -12.71 10.63
N THR A 64 -0.23 -13.50 9.79
CA THR A 64 0.00 -13.38 8.34
C THR A 64 -0.43 -11.98 7.88
N PRO A 65 0.04 -11.47 6.73
CA PRO A 65 -0.43 -10.19 6.19
C PRO A 65 -1.95 -10.06 6.18
N ARG A 66 -2.65 -11.09 5.69
CA ARG A 66 -4.12 -11.09 5.63
C ARG A 66 -4.76 -10.99 7.02
N GLU A 67 -4.30 -11.77 7.97
CA GLU A 67 -4.82 -11.73 9.35
C GLU A 67 -4.55 -10.37 9.99
N PHE A 68 -3.37 -9.80 9.74
CA PHE A 68 -2.99 -8.50 10.27
C PHE A 68 -3.90 -7.39 9.74
N TYR A 69 -4.15 -7.35 8.43
CA TYR A 69 -5.11 -6.41 7.83
C TYR A 69 -6.50 -6.52 8.45
N ARG A 70 -7.02 -7.75 8.60
CA ARG A 70 -8.37 -7.95 9.16
C ARG A 70 -8.45 -7.49 10.61
N ALA A 71 -7.47 -7.85 11.44
CA ALA A 71 -7.45 -7.48 12.85
C ALA A 71 -7.23 -5.98 13.04
N ALA A 72 -6.27 -5.38 12.32
CA ALA A 72 -5.95 -3.97 12.44
C ALA A 72 -7.11 -3.07 11.96
N ILE A 73 -7.75 -3.39 10.83
CA ILE A 73 -8.89 -2.61 10.34
C ILE A 73 -10.03 -2.63 11.36
N ALA A 74 -10.36 -3.79 11.92
CA ALA A 74 -11.42 -3.90 12.92
C ALA A 74 -11.10 -3.07 14.17
N ASP A 75 -9.87 -3.14 14.68
CA ASP A 75 -9.45 -2.36 15.84
C ASP A 75 -9.44 -0.85 15.57
N ILE A 76 -8.96 -0.42 14.39
CA ILE A 76 -8.91 1.00 14.01
C ILE A 76 -10.31 1.56 13.83
N ASP A 77 -11.20 0.82 13.16
CA ASP A 77 -12.60 1.24 13.02
C ASP A 77 -13.26 1.38 14.40
N GLN A 78 -13.02 0.44 15.32
CA GLN A 78 -13.54 0.55 16.68
C GLN A 78 -12.95 1.74 17.45
N ALA A 79 -11.65 2.01 17.31
CA ALA A 79 -11.02 3.19 17.90
C ALA A 79 -11.61 4.50 17.34
N CYS A 80 -11.85 4.56 16.03
CA CYS A 80 -12.50 5.69 15.37
C CYS A 80 -13.94 5.88 15.87
N VAL A 81 -14.72 4.80 15.99
CA VAL A 81 -16.09 4.88 16.53
C VAL A 81 -16.09 5.39 17.96
N ASN A 82 -15.14 4.94 18.79
CA ASN A 82 -15.05 5.39 20.18
C ASN A 82 -14.64 6.86 20.32
N MET A 83 -13.76 7.35 19.44
CA MET A 83 -13.21 8.71 19.52
C MET A 83 -14.05 9.75 18.76
N HIS A 84 -14.68 9.35 17.65
CA HIS A 84 -15.29 10.24 16.66
C HIS A 84 -16.72 9.83 16.26
N GLY A 85 -17.24 8.70 16.73
CA GLY A 85 -18.61 8.24 16.47
C GLY A 85 -18.83 7.56 15.10
N HIS A 86 -17.81 7.48 14.26
CA HIS A 86 -17.86 6.87 12.93
C HIS A 86 -16.67 5.94 12.71
N VAL A 87 -16.84 4.93 11.85
CA VAL A 87 -15.72 4.12 11.32
C VAL A 87 -14.77 5.00 10.50
N PHE A 88 -13.52 4.57 10.31
CA PHE A 88 -12.49 5.40 9.68
C PHE A 88 -12.92 5.98 8.32
N ALA A 89 -13.51 5.15 7.47
CA ALA A 89 -13.97 5.55 6.13
C ALA A 89 -15.13 6.56 6.15
N GLY A 90 -15.81 6.73 7.28
CA GLY A 90 -16.89 7.71 7.45
C GLY A 90 -16.43 9.06 8.02
N LEU A 91 -15.15 9.18 8.39
CA LEU A 91 -14.58 10.42 8.91
C LEU A 91 -14.28 11.40 7.78
N ASP A 92 -14.22 12.70 8.08
CA ASP A 92 -13.71 13.71 7.16
C ASP A 92 -12.19 13.55 6.92
N ALA A 93 -11.69 14.12 5.82
CA ALA A 93 -10.31 13.92 5.39
C ALA A 93 -9.26 14.35 6.44
N ALA A 94 -9.48 15.46 7.14
CA ALA A 94 -8.52 15.94 8.14
C ALA A 94 -8.49 15.00 9.36
N THR A 95 -9.65 14.47 9.76
CA THR A 95 -9.71 13.47 10.84
C THR A 95 -9.10 12.14 10.40
N GLN A 96 -9.30 11.70 9.14
CA GLN A 96 -8.63 10.51 8.59
C GLN A 96 -7.10 10.66 8.63
N ASP A 97 -6.58 11.81 8.22
CA ASP A 97 -5.15 12.11 8.26
C ASP A 97 -4.61 12.04 9.69
N SER A 98 -5.29 12.66 10.65
CA SER A 98 -4.88 12.60 12.06
C SER A 98 -4.86 11.18 12.62
N VAL A 99 -5.81 10.32 12.23
CA VAL A 99 -5.81 8.91 12.62
C VAL A 99 -4.62 8.17 12.00
N LEU A 100 -4.32 8.40 10.72
CA LEU A 100 -3.17 7.79 10.04
C LEU A 100 -1.83 8.26 10.64
N GLU A 101 -1.70 9.53 11.01
CA GLU A 101 -0.53 10.07 11.73
C GLU A 101 -0.35 9.41 13.10
N LYS A 102 -1.43 9.23 13.87
CA LYS A 102 -1.39 8.52 15.16
C LYS A 102 -1.04 7.06 14.99
N LEU A 103 -1.53 6.42 13.93
CA LEU A 103 -1.19 5.04 13.59
C LEU A 103 0.30 4.93 13.25
N GLN A 104 0.83 5.81 12.41
CA GLN A 104 2.25 5.91 12.05
C GLN A 104 3.13 6.12 13.29
N ALA A 105 2.71 6.99 14.21
CA ALA A 105 3.44 7.26 15.44
C ALA A 105 3.31 6.13 16.49
N GLY A 106 2.49 5.10 16.24
CA GLY A 106 2.20 4.05 17.21
C GLY A 106 1.41 4.53 18.42
N ALA A 107 0.77 5.69 18.34
CA ALA A 107 0.07 6.35 19.44
C ALA A 107 -1.42 5.94 19.55
N LEU A 108 -1.94 5.20 18.58
CA LEU A 108 -3.32 4.72 18.60
C LEU A 108 -3.44 3.44 19.44
N THR A 109 -4.27 3.45 20.48
CA THR A 109 -4.51 2.26 21.29
C THR A 109 -5.45 1.30 20.57
N LEU A 110 -4.95 0.10 20.25
CA LEU A 110 -5.69 -0.96 19.56
C LEU A 110 -5.81 -2.19 20.48
N ALA A 111 -6.91 -2.95 20.36
CA ALA A 111 -7.25 -4.02 21.30
C ALA A 111 -6.38 -5.28 21.10
N HIS A 112 -6.13 -5.65 19.85
CA HIS A 112 -5.41 -6.86 19.46
C HIS A 112 -4.04 -6.54 18.85
N ILE A 113 -3.89 -5.35 18.26
CA ILE A 113 -2.65 -4.93 17.62
C ILE A 113 -1.75 -4.20 18.63
N ALA A 114 -0.72 -4.89 19.11
CA ALA A 114 0.25 -4.32 20.04
C ALA A 114 1.15 -3.23 19.42
N LYS A 115 1.37 -3.28 18.10
CA LYS A 115 2.20 -2.31 17.36
C LYS A 115 1.43 -1.68 16.20
N PRO A 116 0.71 -0.57 16.43
CA PRO A 116 -0.07 0.11 15.40
C PRO A 116 0.79 0.60 14.22
N ALA A 117 2.01 1.06 14.50
CA ALA A 117 2.94 1.56 13.48
C ALA A 117 3.33 0.50 12.43
N GLU A 118 3.42 -0.77 12.83
CA GLU A 118 3.73 -1.87 11.89
C GLU A 118 2.62 -2.02 10.83
N PHE A 119 1.36 -1.81 11.22
CA PHE A 119 0.25 -1.84 10.26
C PHE A 119 0.33 -0.68 9.28
N PHE A 120 0.66 0.53 9.75
CA PHE A 120 0.86 1.69 8.86
C PHE A 120 1.99 1.44 7.87
N ILE A 121 3.13 0.89 8.33
CA ILE A 121 4.28 0.56 7.48
C ILE A 121 3.86 -0.44 6.39
N GLN A 122 3.15 -1.50 6.76
CA GLN A 122 2.69 -2.50 5.80
C GLN A 122 1.67 -1.93 4.80
N LEU A 123 0.68 -1.16 5.28
CA LEU A 123 -0.30 -0.50 4.42
C LEU A 123 0.37 0.45 3.42
N LEU A 124 1.33 1.25 3.87
CA LEU A 124 2.10 2.15 3.01
C LEU A 124 2.93 1.39 1.99
N ALA A 125 3.58 0.30 2.40
CA ALA A 125 4.36 -0.55 1.51
C ALA A 125 3.47 -1.15 0.40
N ASN A 126 2.35 -1.80 0.76
CA ASN A 126 1.45 -2.38 -0.23
C ASN A 126 0.76 -1.32 -1.10
N THR A 127 0.51 -0.12 -0.57
CA THR A 127 -0.02 1.00 -1.35
C THR A 127 0.99 1.42 -2.43
N LYS A 128 2.27 1.56 -2.07
CA LYS A 128 3.35 1.88 -3.02
C LYS A 128 3.53 0.76 -4.05
N GLU A 129 3.52 -0.49 -3.62
CA GLU A 129 3.61 -1.65 -4.49
C GLU A 129 2.46 -1.65 -5.51
N GLY A 130 1.22 -1.49 -5.08
CA GLY A 130 0.07 -1.42 -5.98
C GLY A 130 0.11 -0.20 -6.90
N TYR A 131 0.68 0.91 -6.44
CA TYR A 131 0.77 2.13 -7.23
C TYR A 131 1.82 2.04 -8.35
N PHE A 132 2.95 1.37 -8.10
CA PHE A 132 4.09 1.32 -9.03
C PHE A 132 4.34 -0.03 -9.72
N SER A 133 3.64 -1.10 -9.33
CA SER A 133 3.79 -2.41 -9.99
C SER A 133 3.15 -2.44 -11.38
N ASP A 134 3.40 -3.52 -12.12
CA ASP A 134 2.74 -3.76 -13.40
C ASP A 134 1.21 -3.87 -13.25
N PRO A 135 0.43 -3.30 -14.18
CA PRO A 135 -1.04 -3.34 -14.11
C PRO A 135 -1.63 -4.76 -14.01
N MET A 136 -0.92 -5.79 -14.47
CA MET A 136 -1.39 -7.17 -14.39
C MET A 136 -1.73 -7.64 -12.96
N TYR A 137 -1.13 -7.01 -11.95
CA TYR A 137 -1.38 -7.31 -10.54
C TYR A 137 -2.64 -6.62 -9.97
N GLY A 138 -3.33 -5.79 -10.75
CA GLY A 138 -4.59 -5.13 -10.37
C GLY A 138 -4.45 -3.67 -9.93
N GLY A 139 -3.21 -3.19 -9.74
CA GLY A 139 -2.90 -1.78 -9.45
C GLY A 139 -2.43 -1.03 -10.69
N ASN A 140 -1.87 0.17 -10.51
CA ASN A 140 -1.28 1.01 -11.56
C ASN A 140 -2.06 1.02 -12.89
N ARG A 141 -3.38 1.16 -12.84
CA ARG A 141 -4.25 1.02 -14.01
C ARG A 141 -3.80 1.94 -15.16
N HIS A 142 -3.79 1.39 -16.38
CA HIS A 142 -3.31 2.08 -17.59
C HIS A 142 -1.88 2.61 -17.49
N MET A 143 -1.07 2.06 -16.58
CA MET A 143 0.31 2.49 -16.31
C MET A 143 0.37 3.98 -15.90
N GLY A 144 -0.63 4.47 -15.17
CA GLY A 144 -0.77 5.88 -14.81
C GLY A 144 0.40 6.43 -14.01
N SER A 145 0.89 5.68 -13.01
CA SER A 145 2.06 6.11 -12.23
C SER A 145 3.34 6.09 -13.08
N TRP A 146 3.45 5.13 -14.00
CA TRP A 146 4.59 5.04 -14.92
C TRP A 146 4.62 6.20 -15.90
N LYS A 147 3.46 6.62 -16.42
CA LYS A 147 3.33 7.83 -17.25
C LYS A 147 3.76 9.07 -16.47
N MET A 148 3.29 9.21 -15.23
CA MET A 148 3.64 10.31 -14.33
C MET A 148 5.16 10.42 -14.12
N ILE A 149 5.85 9.31 -13.84
CA ILE A 149 7.30 9.33 -13.55
C ILE A 149 8.19 9.15 -14.79
N GLY A 150 7.61 8.98 -15.98
CA GLY A 150 8.35 8.71 -17.22
C GLY A 150 9.02 7.33 -17.27
N PHE A 151 8.49 6.34 -16.55
CA PHE A 151 9.02 4.98 -16.58
C PHE A 151 8.54 4.25 -17.85
N PRO A 152 9.45 3.66 -18.66
CA PRO A 152 9.11 3.05 -19.95
C PRO A 152 8.40 1.68 -19.85
N GLY A 153 8.30 1.09 -18.66
CA GLY A 153 7.75 -0.25 -18.48
C GLY A 153 8.64 -1.36 -19.04
N ALA A 154 8.04 -2.50 -19.38
CA ALA A 154 8.70 -3.72 -19.87
C ALA A 154 9.16 -3.63 -21.34
N ARG A 155 9.77 -2.51 -21.74
CA ARG A 155 10.33 -2.33 -23.09
C ARG A 155 11.68 -3.02 -23.20
N ALA A 156 11.79 -4.00 -24.10
CA ALA A 156 13.04 -4.71 -24.37
C ALA A 156 14.15 -3.80 -24.93
N ASP A 157 13.78 -2.81 -25.74
CA ASP A 157 14.71 -1.89 -26.40
C ASP A 157 14.82 -0.56 -25.64
N PHE A 158 15.35 -0.61 -24.42
CA PHE A 158 15.57 0.55 -23.56
C PHE A 158 17.06 0.77 -23.20
N ALA A 159 17.92 -0.21 -23.44
CA ALA A 159 19.32 -0.20 -23.01
C ALA A 159 20.09 1.04 -23.53
N ASP A 160 19.89 1.40 -24.80
CA ASP A 160 20.55 2.58 -25.41
C ASP A 160 20.07 3.91 -24.83
N TRP A 161 18.88 3.93 -24.23
CA TRP A 161 18.32 5.13 -23.62
C TRP A 161 18.86 5.37 -22.21
N MET A 162 19.29 4.32 -21.51
CA MET A 162 19.92 4.45 -20.18
C MET A 162 21.19 5.30 -20.21
N LEU A 163 21.88 5.35 -21.36
CA LEU A 163 23.09 6.14 -21.55
C LEU A 163 22.81 7.63 -21.82
N GLN A 164 21.54 8.06 -21.79
CA GLN A 164 21.11 9.42 -22.09
C GLN A 164 20.44 10.10 -20.89
N PRO A 165 21.18 10.40 -19.80
CA PRO A 165 20.62 10.98 -18.59
C PRO A 165 19.94 12.32 -18.88
N GLY A 166 18.79 12.55 -18.24
CA GLY A 166 18.02 13.79 -18.37
C GLY A 166 17.19 13.92 -19.66
N ARG A 167 17.25 12.94 -20.58
CA ARG A 167 16.38 12.93 -21.77
C ARG A 167 15.10 12.14 -21.51
N VAL A 168 13.97 12.79 -21.77
CA VAL A 168 12.64 12.17 -21.71
C VAL A 168 12.56 11.05 -22.74
N TYR A 169 12.11 9.88 -22.32
CA TYR A 169 11.85 8.76 -23.21
C TYR A 169 10.60 9.05 -24.07
N PRO A 170 10.67 8.93 -25.41
CA PRO A 170 9.63 9.47 -26.29
C PRO A 170 8.38 8.60 -26.41
N LEU A 171 8.43 7.34 -25.98
CA LEU A 171 7.30 6.41 -26.12
C LEU A 171 6.64 6.17 -24.77
N GLY A 172 5.32 5.94 -24.78
CA GLY A 172 4.57 5.55 -23.58
C GLY A 172 5.03 4.21 -22.99
N PRO A 173 4.71 3.94 -21.72
CA PRO A 173 5.04 2.68 -21.08
C PRO A 173 4.43 1.46 -21.78
N VAL A 174 5.04 0.30 -21.54
CA VAL A 174 4.52 -1.01 -21.96
C VAL A 174 4.40 -1.93 -20.74
N SER A 175 3.24 -2.57 -20.54
CA SER A 175 3.08 -3.57 -19.48
C SER A 175 3.71 -4.92 -19.87
N ILE A 176 3.90 -5.81 -18.90
CA ILE A 176 4.35 -7.20 -19.10
C ILE A 176 3.41 -7.93 -20.07
N GLN A 177 2.11 -7.62 -20.03
CA GLN A 177 1.12 -8.20 -20.94
C GLN A 177 1.11 -7.56 -22.34
N GLY A 178 1.95 -6.53 -22.57
CA GLY A 178 2.08 -5.85 -23.85
C GLY A 178 1.06 -4.73 -24.09
N GLU A 179 0.30 -4.31 -23.07
CA GLU A 179 -0.53 -3.09 -23.13
C GLU A 179 0.37 -1.88 -23.36
N LYS A 180 -0.08 -0.95 -24.20
CA LYS A 180 0.67 0.28 -24.51
C LYS A 180 -0.17 1.49 -24.10
N ALA A 181 0.48 2.42 -23.42
CA ALA A 181 -0.11 3.67 -22.95
C ALA A 181 0.04 4.83 -23.94
#